data_AF-A0A9P9GSR8-F1
#
_entry.id   AF-A0A9P9GSR8-F1
#
_cell.length_a   1.000
_cell.length_b   1.000
_cell.length_c   1.000
_cell.angle_alpha   90.00
_cell.angle_beta   90.00
_cell.angle_gamma   90.00
#
_symmetry.space_group_name_H-M   'P 1'
#
loop_
_entity.id
_entity.type
_entity.pdbx_description
1 polymer ?
#
loop_
_entity_poly.entity_id
_entity_poly.type
_entity_poly.pdbx_seq_one_letter_code
_entity_poly.pdbx_strand_id
1 'polypeptide(L)'
;MDQLFGLRHYLGLSPLPEGSGSQGELPGTDQWCSVVPQQSTSKCMLGWFDVEQHRDEDGKLTGEFKNFWPGWSKWQIGIKMENSVIEFDRPETWEPPRTRL
;
A
#
# COMPACT_ATOMS: atom_id res chain seq x y z
N MET A 1 -3.99 21.74 18.86
CA MET A 1 -3.45 21.79 17.49
C MET A 1 -2.66 20.52 17.36
N ASP A 2 -3.31 19.47 16.88
CA ASP A 2 -2.78 18.11 17.00
C ASP A 2 -1.83 17.88 15.83
N GLN A 3 -0.60 17.48 16.13
CA GLN A 3 0.46 17.36 15.13
C GLN A 3 0.18 16.14 14.24
N LEU A 4 -0.19 16.41 12.99
CA LEU A 4 -0.44 15.40 11.97
C LEU A 4 0.90 14.78 11.52
N PHE A 5 1.20 13.57 11.97
CA PHE A 5 2.29 12.77 11.39
C PHE A 5 1.77 12.08 10.13
N GLY A 6 2.12 12.62 8.96
CA GLY A 6 1.77 12.04 7.66
C GLY A 6 3.01 11.63 6.88
N LEU A 7 3.14 10.35 6.55
CA LEU A 7 4.09 9.87 5.56
C LEU A 7 3.49 10.10 4.16
N ARG A 8 4.16 10.90 3.32
CA ARG A 8 3.68 11.16 1.95
C ARG A 8 4.10 10.00 1.04
N HIS A 9 3.15 9.13 0.73
CA HIS A 9 3.30 8.06 -0.26
C HIS A 9 2.23 8.21 -1.35
N TYR A 10 2.62 7.90 -2.59
CA TYR A 10 1.70 7.92 -3.73
C TYR A 10 1.13 6.52 -3.95
N LEU A 11 -0.19 6.43 -4.12
CA LEU A 11 -0.85 5.26 -4.67
C LEU A 11 -1.02 5.46 -6.18
N GLY A 12 -0.22 4.75 -6.97
CA GLY A 12 -0.35 4.72 -8.43
C GLY A 12 -1.27 3.59 -8.88
N LEU A 13 -2.21 3.92 -9.76
CA LEU A 13 -3.14 2.99 -10.39
C LEU A 13 -2.92 3.05 -11.90
N SER A 14 -2.59 1.90 -12.48
CA SER A 14 -2.38 1.76 -13.92
C SER A 14 -3.70 1.73 -14.68
N PRO A 15 -3.70 2.10 -15.97
CA PRO A 15 -4.81 1.77 -16.87
C PRO A 15 -5.00 0.24 -16.91
N LEU A 16 -6.24 -0.21 -16.83
CA LEU A 16 -6.62 -1.62 -16.89
C LEU A 16 -7.70 -1.82 -17.96
N PRO A 17 -7.63 -2.88 -18.77
CA PRO A 17 -8.68 -3.19 -19.74
C PRO A 17 -10.03 -3.38 -19.06
N GLU A 18 -11.11 -3.10 -19.82
CA GLU A 18 -12.44 -3.48 -19.39
C GLU A 18 -12.53 -4.99 -19.14
N GLY A 19 -13.20 -5.38 -18.07
CA GLY A 19 -13.31 -6.77 -17.67
C GLY A 19 -14.61 -7.10 -16.94
N SER A 20 -14.83 -8.40 -16.72
CA SER A 20 -15.92 -8.90 -15.89
C SER A 20 -15.48 -8.89 -14.42
N GLY A 21 -15.55 -7.73 -13.76
CA GLY A 21 -15.17 -7.60 -12.35
C GLY A 21 -15.88 -8.63 -11.48
N SER A 22 -15.16 -9.28 -10.56
CA SER A 22 -15.69 -10.38 -9.76
C SER A 22 -16.56 -9.92 -8.58
N GLN A 23 -16.56 -8.62 -8.29
CA GLN A 23 -17.25 -8.00 -7.14
C GLN A 23 -18.20 -6.86 -7.53
N GLY A 24 -18.70 -6.85 -8.79
CA GLY A 24 -19.56 -5.75 -9.28
C GLY A 24 -18.81 -4.45 -9.56
N GLU A 25 -17.49 -4.51 -9.57
CA GLU A 25 -16.62 -3.45 -10.07
C GLU A 25 -16.91 -3.21 -11.56
N LEU A 26 -16.72 -1.97 -12.01
CA LEU A 26 -16.54 -1.66 -13.43
C LEU A 26 -15.03 -1.59 -13.71
N PRO A 27 -14.32 -2.73 -13.81
CA PRO A 27 -12.89 -2.69 -14.12
C PRO A 27 -12.76 -2.18 -15.55
N GLY A 28 -11.83 -1.25 -15.73
CA GLY A 28 -11.68 -0.50 -16.98
C GLY A 28 -11.25 0.93 -16.68
N THR A 29 -9.97 1.23 -16.89
CA THR A 29 -9.45 2.60 -16.85
C THR A 29 -8.55 2.81 -18.06
N ASP A 30 -8.76 3.91 -18.79
CA ASP A 30 -7.95 4.31 -19.95
C ASP A 30 -6.82 5.26 -19.56
N GLN A 31 -6.85 5.79 -18.34
CA GLN A 31 -5.86 6.73 -17.80
C GLN A 31 -5.05 6.13 -16.65
N TRP A 32 -3.83 6.62 -16.50
CA TRP A 32 -3.11 6.49 -15.25
C TRP A 32 -3.72 7.40 -14.20
N CYS A 33 -3.61 6.99 -12.94
CA CYS A 33 -4.14 7.71 -11.81
C CYS A 33 -3.13 7.66 -10.64
N SER A 34 -2.95 8.79 -9.97
CA SER A 34 -2.16 8.90 -8.75
C SER A 34 -2.96 9.64 -7.69
N VAL A 35 -3.00 9.10 -6.48
CA VAL A 35 -3.59 9.77 -5.31
C VAL A 35 -2.62 9.72 -4.15
N VAL A 36 -2.56 10.79 -3.37
CA VAL A 36 -1.85 10.82 -2.10
C VAL A 36 -2.87 10.57 -1.00
N PRO A 37 -2.90 9.39 -0.38
CA PRO A 37 -3.82 9.13 0.72
C PRO A 37 -3.45 10.00 1.92
N GLN A 38 -4.41 10.73 2.47
CA GLN A 38 -4.24 11.44 3.72
C GLN A 38 -4.53 10.47 4.86
N GLN A 39 -3.58 10.31 5.78
CA GLN A 39 -3.71 9.40 6.91
C GLN A 39 -3.61 10.18 8.20
N SER A 40 -4.58 10.01 9.10
CA SER A 40 -4.61 10.72 10.37
C SER A 40 -5.06 9.82 11.51
N THR A 41 -4.51 10.05 12.71
CA THR A 41 -4.98 9.45 13.97
C THR A 41 -4.52 10.31 15.14
N SER A 42 -5.23 10.21 16.27
CA SER A 42 -4.78 10.70 17.57
C SER A 42 -3.94 9.68 18.35
N LYS A 43 -3.79 8.44 17.84
CA LYS A 43 -3.11 7.32 18.50
C LYS A 43 -1.98 6.74 17.65
N CYS A 44 -0.83 7.43 17.67
CA CYS A 44 0.41 6.98 17.03
C CYS A 44 1.40 6.40 18.05
N MET A 45 2.03 5.28 17.71
CA MET A 45 3.11 4.66 18.49
C MET A 45 4.30 4.32 17.60
N LEU A 46 5.51 4.62 18.05
CA LEU A 46 6.76 4.18 17.42
C LEU A 46 7.17 2.83 18.00
N GLY A 47 7.61 1.89 17.17
CA GLY A 47 8.03 0.57 17.64
C GLY A 47 8.95 -0.18 16.69
N TRP A 48 9.44 -1.32 17.19
CA TRP A 48 10.18 -2.31 16.42
C TRP A 48 9.23 -3.43 16.00
N PHE A 49 9.24 -3.76 14.71
CA PHE A 49 8.39 -4.76 14.11
C PHE A 49 9.23 -5.96 13.70
N ASP A 50 8.80 -7.14 14.16
CA ASP A 50 9.28 -8.41 13.63
C ASP A 50 8.57 -8.65 12.30
N VAL A 51 9.32 -8.62 11.20
CA VAL A 51 8.79 -8.89 9.86
C VAL A 51 9.13 -10.29 9.35
N GLU A 52 9.61 -11.19 10.21
CA GLU A 52 9.83 -12.60 9.83
C GLU A 52 8.49 -13.27 9.48
N GLN A 53 8.45 -14.07 8.40
CA GLN A 53 7.23 -14.80 8.05
C GLN A 53 7.02 -15.99 8.99
N HIS A 54 5.77 -16.34 9.23
CA HIS A 54 5.41 -17.50 10.02
C HIS A 54 5.98 -18.79 9.42
N ARG A 55 6.40 -19.68 10.30
CA ARG A 55 6.78 -21.05 9.98
C ARG A 55 5.61 -21.98 10.31
N ASP A 56 5.54 -23.09 9.58
CA ASP A 56 4.59 -24.15 9.92
C ASP A 56 5.01 -24.90 11.19
N GLU A 57 4.22 -25.89 11.59
CA GLU A 57 4.43 -26.70 12.80
C GLU A 57 5.76 -27.46 12.77
N ASP A 58 6.28 -27.76 11.57
CA ASP A 58 7.57 -28.42 11.34
C ASP A 58 8.75 -27.43 11.26
N GLY A 59 8.49 -26.13 11.45
CA GLY A 59 9.49 -25.07 11.42
C GLY A 59 9.93 -24.65 10.01
N LYS A 60 9.25 -25.11 8.96
CA LYS A 60 9.52 -24.75 7.57
C LYS A 60 8.86 -23.42 7.22
N LEU A 61 9.49 -22.67 6.32
CA LEU A 61 8.93 -21.42 5.81
C LEU A 61 7.63 -21.70 5.05
N THR A 62 6.59 -20.92 5.36
CA THR A 62 5.29 -20.96 4.66
C THR A 62 5.29 -20.14 3.37
N GLY A 63 6.30 -19.27 3.18
CA GLY A 63 6.50 -18.45 1.99
C GLY A 63 7.85 -18.70 1.33
N GLU A 64 8.07 -18.05 0.18
CA GLU A 64 9.33 -18.13 -0.57
C GLU A 64 10.48 -17.43 0.17
N PHE A 65 10.18 -16.42 0.99
CA PHE A 65 11.17 -15.60 1.66
C PHE A 65 11.17 -15.79 3.18
N LYS A 66 12.28 -15.48 3.82
CA LYS A 66 12.39 -15.54 5.29
C LYS A 66 11.56 -14.44 5.97
N ASN A 67 11.58 -13.24 5.40
CA ASN A 67 10.89 -12.06 5.90
C ASN A 67 9.78 -11.66 4.94
N PHE A 68 8.72 -11.04 5.46
CA PHE A 68 7.58 -10.57 4.69
C PHE A 68 8.01 -9.64 3.54
N TRP A 69 8.98 -8.77 3.82
CA TRP A 69 9.63 -7.92 2.82
C TRP A 69 10.96 -8.55 2.37
N PRO A 70 11.07 -8.98 1.10
CA PRO A 70 12.30 -9.59 0.59
C PRO A 70 13.49 -8.63 0.70
N GLY A 71 14.64 -9.15 1.14
CA GLY A 71 15.89 -8.39 1.28
C GLY A 71 16.00 -7.50 2.53
N TRP A 72 14.95 -7.40 3.35
CA TRP A 72 14.98 -6.62 4.59
C TRP A 72 15.52 -7.45 5.76
N SER A 73 16.04 -6.78 6.79
CA SER A 73 16.35 -7.43 8.07
C SER A 73 15.06 -7.77 8.84
N LYS A 74 15.17 -8.67 9.84
CA LYS A 74 14.03 -9.11 10.66
C LYS A 74 13.36 -7.96 11.44
N TRP A 75 14.17 -7.08 12.02
CA TRP A 75 13.68 -6.00 12.87
C TRP A 75 13.65 -4.69 12.09
N GLN A 76 12.47 -4.07 12.02
CA GLN A 76 12.25 -2.80 11.35
C GLN A 76 11.68 -1.77 12.32
N ILE A 77 12.06 -0.50 12.17
CA ILE A 77 11.40 0.59 12.89
C ILE A 77 10.15 0.98 12.10
N GLY A 78 9.03 1.19 12.78
CA GLY A 78 7.78 1.59 12.16
C GLY A 78 6.86 2.37 13.09
N ILE A 79 5.76 2.88 12.52
CA ILE A 79 4.71 3.60 13.24
C ILE A 79 3.43 2.77 13.19
N LYS A 80 2.83 2.50 14.35
CA LYS A 80 1.47 1.95 14.47
C LYS A 80 0.50 3.10 14.64
N MET A 81 -0.49 3.18 13.75
CA MET A 81 -1.58 4.16 13.80
C MET A 81 -2.88 3.43 14.13
N GLU A 82 -3.41 3.59 15.35
CA GLU A 82 -4.66 2.95 15.76
C GLU A 82 -5.87 3.82 15.45
N ASN A 83 -6.98 3.20 15.00
CA ASN A 83 -8.20 3.93 14.61
C ASN A 83 -7.92 5.07 13.63
N SER A 84 -7.04 4.83 12.66
CA SER A 84 -6.70 5.83 11.66
C SER A 84 -7.84 6.05 10.67
N VAL A 85 -7.97 7.29 10.25
CA VAL A 85 -8.78 7.68 9.09
C VAL A 85 -7.85 7.77 7.89
N ILE A 86 -8.25 7.13 6.79
CA ILE A 86 -7.59 7.25 5.49
C ILE A 86 -8.56 7.91 4.53
N GLU A 87 -8.18 9.06 3.99
CA GLU A 87 -8.96 9.83 3.02
C GLU A 87 -8.24 9.86 1.67
N PHE A 88 -9.02 9.66 0.60
CA PHE A 88 -8.55 9.77 -0.77
C PHE A 88 -9.15 11.04 -1.37
N ASP A 89 -8.31 12.05 -1.58
CA ASP A 89 -8.71 13.28 -2.25
C ASP A 89 -8.78 13.05 -3.78
N ARG A 90 -9.03 14.12 -4.55
CA ARG A 90 -9.05 14.08 -6.01
C ARG A 90 -7.75 13.52 -6.56
N PRO A 91 -7.82 12.46 -7.39
CA PRO A 91 -6.62 11.93 -8.03
C PRO A 91 -6.10 12.87 -9.12
N GLU A 92 -4.80 12.80 -9.36
CA GLU A 92 -4.19 13.30 -10.59
C GLU A 92 -4.25 12.20 -11.65
N THR A 93 -4.75 12.50 -12.85
CA THR A 93 -4.82 11.53 -13.95
C THR A 93 -4.04 12.00 -15.17
N TRP A 94 -3.47 11.06 -15.91
CA TRP A 94 -2.77 11.35 -17.17
C TRP A 94 -2.94 10.23 -18.19
N GLU A 95 -2.85 10.62 -19.46
CA GLU A 95 -2.92 9.69 -20.59
C GLU A 95 -1.71 8.76 -20.61
N PRO A 96 -1.87 7.48 -20.99
CA PRO A 96 -0.75 6.59 -21.23
C PRO A 96 0.21 7.18 -22.28
N PRO A 97 1.52 6.90 -22.19
CA PRO A 97 2.47 7.32 -23.21
C PRO A 97 2.00 6.82 -24.59
N ARG A 98 1.71 7.73 -25.52
CA ARG A 98 1.47 7.34 -26.92
C ARG A 98 2.80 6.90 -27.50
N THR A 99 2.97 5.59 -27.70
CA THR A 99 4.11 5.06 -28.45
C THR A 99 4.08 5.69 -29.84
N ARG A 100 5.08 6.52 -30.18
CA ARG A 100 5.37 6.83 -31.58
C ARG A 100 6.04 5.58 -32.15
N LEU A 101 5.24 4.69 -32.72
CA LEU A 101 5.70 3.73 -33.71
C LEU A 101 5.94 4.45 -35.03
#